data_AF-A0A2J4RAU6-F1
#
_entry.id   AF-A0A2J4RAU6-F1
#
_cell.length_a   1.000
_cell.length_b   1.000
_cell.length_c   1.000
_cell.angle_alpha   90.00
_cell.angle_beta   90.00
_cell.angle_gamma   90.00
#
_symmetry.space_group_name_H-M   'P 1'
#
loop_
_entity.id
_entity.type
_entity.pdbx_description
1 polymer ?
#
loop_
_entity_poly.entity_id
_entity_poly.type
_entity_poly.pdbx_seq_one_letter_code
_entity_poly.pdbx_strand_id
1 'polypeptide(L)' 'LNGPRFYGLPVNEGYVELVREESQVVESIALPGDALVPFLAGETVRWTMKK' A
#
# COMPACT_ATOMS: atom_id res chain seq x y z
N LEU A 1 20.45 2.23 0.13
CA LEU A 1 19.09 1.82 0.54
C LEU A 1 19.10 1.43 2.00
N ASN A 2 18.09 1.84 2.78
CA ASN A 2 18.16 1.76 4.24
C ASN A 2 17.88 0.33 4.77
N GLY A 3 16.71 -0.23 4.50
CA GLY A 3 16.32 -1.57 4.96
C GLY A 3 17.26 -2.68 4.50
N PRO A 4 17.40 -2.95 3.18
CA PRO A 4 18.23 -4.05 2.69
C PRO A 4 19.68 -3.97 3.16
N ARG A 5 20.28 -2.78 3.21
CA ARG A 5 21.66 -2.59 3.70
C ARG A 5 21.81 -2.94 5.18
N PHE A 6 20.83 -2.58 6.01
CA PHE A 6 20.86 -2.91 7.44
C PHE A 6 20.80 -4.43 7.67
N TYR A 7 20.02 -5.14 6.86
CA TYR A 7 19.84 -6.60 6.98
C TYR A 7 20.80 -7.43 6.11
N GLY A 8 21.71 -6.82 5.35
CA GLY A 8 22.59 -7.54 4.43
C GLY A 8 21.85 -8.25 3.29
N LEU A 9 20.69 -7.73 2.89
CA LEU A 9 19.83 -8.30 1.85
C LEU A 9 20.02 -7.58 0.51
N PRO A 10 19.79 -8.26 -0.62
CA PRO A 10 19.84 -7.64 -1.94
C PRO A 10 18.74 -6.59 -2.12
N VAL A 11 19.00 -5.67 -3.04
CA VAL A 11 18.05 -4.63 -3.44
C VAL A 11 17.12 -5.20 -4.50
N ASN A 12 15.83 -4.89 -4.41
CA ASN A 12 14.88 -5.22 -5.47
C ASN A 12 15.30 -4.53 -6.78
N GLU A 13 15.36 -5.30 -7.88
CA GLU A 13 15.69 -4.77 -9.21
C GLU A 13 14.46 -4.22 -9.96
N GLY A 14 13.26 -4.59 -9.50
CA GLY A 14 11.99 -4.13 -10.04
C GLY A 14 11.61 -2.73 -9.56
N TYR A 15 10.61 -2.15 -10.23
CA TYR A 15 10.09 -0.82 -9.95
C TYR A 15 8.59 -0.88 -9.67
N VAL A 16 8.11 0.09 -8.89
CA VAL A 16 6.69 0.38 -8.72
C VAL A 16 6.41 1.80 -9.23
N GLU A 17 5.25 2.01 -9.84
CA GLU A 17 4.82 3.32 -10.33
C GLU A 17 3.69 3.85 -9.45
N LEU A 18 3.87 5.04 -8.90
CA LEU A 18 2.83 5.78 -8.21
C LEU A 18 2.31 6.87 -9.15
N VAL A 19 1.00 6.90 -9.36
CA VAL A 19 0.32 7.95 -10.11
C VAL A 19 -0.38 8.89 -9.14
N ARG A 20 -0.35 10.20 -9.43
CA ARG A 20 -1.04 11.22 -8.63
C ARG A 20 -2.52 11.28 -9.01
N GLU A 21 -3.19 10.17 -8.77
CA GLU A 21 -4.61 9.97 -8.98
C GLU A 21 -5.26 9.71 -7.62
N GLU A 22 -6.29 10.50 -7.31
CA GLU A 22 -7.03 10.35 -6.08
C GLU A 22 -7.79 9.02 -6.07
N SER A 23 -7.68 8.29 -4.96
CA SER A 23 -8.46 7.07 -4.74
C SER A 23 -9.01 7.03 -3.33
N GLN A 24 -10.12 6.32 -3.19
CA GLN A 24 -10.82 6.11 -1.92
C GLN A 24 -10.35 4.80 -1.30
N VAL A 25 -9.90 4.85 -0.05
CA VAL A 25 -9.57 3.65 0.72
C VAL A 25 -10.86 2.96 1.14
N VAL A 26 -10.94 1.65 0.92
CA VAL A 26 -12.13 0.87 1.26
C VAL A 26 -12.44 0.96 2.77
N GLU A 27 -13.73 1.04 3.10
CA GLU A 27 -14.21 1.11 4.49
C GLU A 27 -13.83 -0.13 5.32
N SER A 28 -13.84 -1.30 4.68
CA SER A 28 -13.50 -2.57 5.33
C SER A 28 -13.01 -3.60 4.32
N ILE A 29 -12.22 -4.55 4.81
CA ILE A 29 -11.78 -5.74 4.08
C ILE A 29 -12.47 -6.94 4.74
N ALA A 30 -13.34 -7.60 3.99
CA ALA A 30 -14.11 -8.73 4.50
C ALA A 30 -13.21 -9.95 4.75
N LEU A 31 -13.43 -10.60 5.88
CA LEU A 31 -12.84 -11.89 6.24
C LEU A 31 -13.94 -12.90 6.57
N PRO A 32 -13.66 -14.21 6.58
CA PRO A 32 -14.63 -15.19 7.05
C PRO A 32 -15.00 -14.94 8.52
N GLY A 33 -16.23 -14.47 8.76
CA GLY A 33 -16.76 -14.21 10.09
C GLY A 33 -16.31 -12.91 10.76
N ASP A 34 -15.57 -12.05 10.05
CA ASP A 34 -15.05 -10.78 10.60
C ASP A 34 -14.75 -9.75 9.49
N ALA A 35 -14.27 -8.56 9.86
CA ALA A 35 -13.78 -7.55 8.94
C ALA A 35 -12.58 -6.77 9.51
N LEU A 36 -11.64 -6.41 8.64
CA LEU A 36 -10.54 -5.50 8.97
C LEU A 36 -10.88 -4.08 8.55
N VAL A 37 -10.67 -3.12 9.43
CA VAL A 37 -10.69 -1.70 9.11
C VAL A 37 -9.26 -1.28 8.75
N PRO A 38 -8.96 -0.92 7.48
CA PRO A 38 -7.62 -0.48 7.10
C PRO A 38 -7.32 0.92 7.66
N PHE A 39 -6.03 1.27 7.71
CA PHE A 39 -5.64 2.64 7.98
C PHE A 39 -6.20 3.57 6.91
N LEU A 40 -6.80 4.69 7.32
CA LEU A 40 -7.47 5.67 6.46
C LEU A 40 -8.74 5.14 5.74
N ALA A 41 -9.44 4.16 6.30
CA ALA A 41 -10.74 3.70 5.79
C ALA A 41 -11.70 4.89 5.51
N GLY A 42 -12.30 4.92 4.31
CA GLY A 42 -13.23 5.97 3.87
C GLY A 42 -12.57 7.29 3.44
N GLU A 43 -11.25 7.43 3.61
CA GLU A 43 -10.53 8.64 3.25
C GLU A 43 -10.06 8.64 1.80
N THR A 44 -9.94 9.83 1.22
CA THR A 44 -9.29 10.04 -0.08
C THR A 44 -7.77 10.14 0.10
N VAL A 45 -7.01 9.29 -0.60
CA VAL A 45 -5.55 9.39 -0.73
C VAL A 45 -5.15 9.94 -2.10
N ARG A 46 -4.03 10.66 -2.17
CA ARG A 46 -3.62 11.41 -3.37
C ARG A 46 -2.76 10.64 -4.37
N TRP A 47 -2.29 9.46 -3.98
CA TRP A 47 -1.38 8.64 -4.76
C TRP A 47 -1.89 7.22 -4.80
N THR A 48 -1.89 6.64 -6.00
CA THR A 48 -2.36 5.29 -6.25
C THR A 48 -1.24 4.51 -6.93
N MET A 49 -1.04 3.26 -6.52
CA MET A 49 -0.13 2.35 -7.21
C MET A 49 -0.77 1.96 -8.55
N LYS A 50 -0.04 2.12 -9.64
CA LYS A 50 -0.51 1.69 -10.96
C LYS A 50 -0.65 0.17 -10.97
N LYS A 51 -1.82 -0.31 -11.40
CA LYS A 51 -2.14 -1.73 -11.52
C LYS A 51 -1.37 -2.38 -12.68
#